data_AF-G4Z3I3-F1
#
_entry.id   AF-G4Z3I3-F1
#
_cell.length_a   1.000
_cell.length_b   1.000
_cell.length_c   1.000
_cell.angle_alpha   90.00
_cell.angle_beta   90.00
_cell.angle_gamma   90.00
#
_symmetry.space_group_name_H-M   'P 1'
#
loop_
_entity.id
_entity.type
_entity.pdbx_description
1 polymer ?
#
loop_
_entity_poly.entity_id
_entity_poly.type
_entity_poly.pdbx_seq_one_letter_code
_entity_poly.pdbx_strand_id
1 'polypeptide(L)'
;MIDSIVNAIAGLNNSRSVNNFGPVGLTLRTENEYIDRLHQFLLPKWFTNFNWRTNQALYYSPELLSKSNARSICFPANGGRVKVPRLCHELWTNLDRSCAPADTTSRAAGLLYVHTMERLRGIQARFPNATVDLTFLESQEDLQVSRGGLSFTGFRRSDVSTTIRARDCIDSSNAKTCETVFVEDYRYETGMLVSDVIQW
;
A
#
# COMPACT_ATOMS: atom_id res chain seq x y z
N MET A 1 0.24 -9.89 13.93
CA MET A 1 1.43 -9.60 13.08
C MET A 1 1.36 -8.19 12.49
N ILE A 2 0.26 -7.81 11.80
CA ILE A 2 0.08 -6.46 11.22
C ILE A 2 0.24 -5.33 12.25
N ASP A 3 -0.32 -5.49 13.46
CA ASP A 3 -0.23 -4.47 14.52
C ASP A 3 1.23 -4.15 14.91
N SER A 4 2.11 -5.16 14.93
CA SER A 4 3.55 -4.98 15.21
C SER A 4 4.24 -4.16 14.12
N ILE A 5 3.89 -4.38 12.85
CA ILE A 5 4.44 -3.62 11.72
C ILE A 5 4.00 -2.15 11.82
N VAL A 6 2.71 -1.90 12.07
CA VAL A 6 2.20 -0.53 12.22
C VAL A 6 2.88 0.16 13.40
N ASN A 7 3.04 -0.53 14.55
CA ASN A 7 3.73 0.03 15.71
C ASN A 7 5.22 0.32 15.43
N ALA A 8 5.90 -0.56 14.68
CA ALA A 8 7.29 -0.34 14.28
C ALA A 8 7.43 0.91 13.39
N ILE A 9 6.53 1.10 12.41
CA ILE A 9 6.55 2.27 11.52
C ILE A 9 6.20 3.54 12.31
N ALA A 10 5.16 3.49 13.15
CA ALA A 10 4.78 4.62 14.00
C ALA A 10 5.92 5.02 14.95
N GLY A 11 6.68 4.06 15.47
CA GLY A 11 7.85 4.28 16.33
C GLY A 11 9.02 4.99 15.64
N LEU A 12 9.13 4.93 14.30
CA LEU A 12 10.16 5.66 13.54
C LEU A 12 10.02 7.18 13.66
N ASN A 13 8.84 7.68 14.04
CA ASN A 13 8.59 9.10 14.25
C ASN A 13 9.45 9.68 15.39
N ASN A 14 9.70 8.90 16.44
CA ASN A 14 10.43 9.37 17.63
C ASN A 14 11.91 9.68 17.36
N SER A 15 12.46 9.19 16.24
CA SER A 15 13.86 9.38 15.85
C SER A 15 14.06 10.51 14.82
N ARG A 16 12.99 11.05 14.22
CA ARG A 16 13.05 12.09 13.19
C ARG A 16 12.25 13.34 13.61
N SER A 17 12.99 14.34 14.08
CA SER A 17 12.64 15.76 14.29
C SER A 17 11.16 16.21 14.17
N VAL A 18 10.73 16.92 15.21
CA VAL A 18 9.42 17.46 15.62
C VAL A 18 8.63 18.28 14.56
N ASN A 19 9.12 18.46 13.33
CA ASN A 19 8.51 19.34 12.33
C ASN A 19 7.97 18.65 11.06
N ASN A 20 7.67 17.35 11.11
CA ASN A 20 7.12 16.65 9.94
C ASN A 20 5.59 16.81 9.84
N PHE A 21 5.14 17.70 8.95
CA PHE A 21 3.73 17.88 8.58
C PHE A 21 3.16 16.76 7.67
N GLY A 22 3.77 15.57 7.66
CA GLY A 22 3.48 14.51 6.68
C GLY A 22 3.56 13.10 7.26
N PRO A 23 3.17 12.06 6.49
CA PRO A 23 3.15 10.70 6.96
C PRO A 23 4.55 10.17 7.24
N VAL A 24 4.65 9.31 8.26
CA VAL A 24 5.90 8.64 8.63
C VAL A 24 6.10 7.47 7.68
N GLY A 25 7.25 7.41 7.03
CA GLY A 25 7.46 6.46 5.94
C GLY A 25 8.76 5.68 6.02
N LEU A 26 8.67 4.38 5.74
CA LEU A 26 9.80 3.46 5.56
C LEU A 26 9.79 2.94 4.11
N THR A 27 10.94 2.89 3.47
CA THR A 27 11.09 2.32 2.12
C THR A 27 12.18 1.26 2.17
N LEU A 28 11.88 0.09 1.63
CA LEU A 28 12.75 -1.07 1.63
C LEU A 28 12.77 -1.67 0.23
N ARG A 29 13.94 -2.13 -0.21
CA ARG A 29 14.07 -2.92 -1.43
C ARG A 29 14.38 -4.35 -1.01
N THR A 30 13.55 -5.29 -1.45
CA THR A 30 13.66 -6.71 -1.10
C THR A 30 13.92 -7.52 -2.35
N GLU A 31 14.82 -8.48 -2.24
CA GLU A 31 15.04 -9.52 -3.24
C GLU A 31 14.33 -10.79 -2.76
N ASN A 32 13.47 -11.34 -3.61
CA ASN A 32 12.77 -12.58 -3.32
C ASN A 32 13.10 -13.60 -4.41
N GLU A 33 13.52 -14.79 -4.01
CA GLU A 33 13.66 -15.91 -4.94
C GLU A 33 12.29 -16.57 -5.13
N TYR A 34 11.74 -16.49 -6.34
CA TYR A 34 10.49 -17.18 -6.67
C TYR A 34 10.80 -18.61 -7.11
N ILE A 35 10.35 -19.58 -6.30
CA ILE A 35 10.50 -21.01 -6.59
C ILE A 35 9.14 -21.55 -7.02
N ASP A 36 8.98 -21.85 -8.31
CA ASP A 36 7.87 -22.63 -8.79
C ASP A 36 8.13 -24.12 -8.54
N ARG A 37 7.19 -24.79 -7.88
CA ARG A 37 7.30 -26.22 -7.51
C ARG A 37 7.48 -27.12 -8.73
N LEU A 38 6.86 -26.79 -9.87
CA LEU A 38 7.01 -27.58 -11.10
C LEU A 38 8.43 -27.43 -11.67
N HIS A 39 8.93 -26.19 -11.72
CA HIS A 39 10.29 -25.91 -12.19
C HIS A 39 11.34 -26.48 -11.23
N GLN A 40 11.09 -26.43 -9.91
CA GLN A 40 11.94 -27.06 -8.91
C GLN A 40 12.01 -28.58 -9.07
N PHE A 41 10.92 -29.22 -9.48
CA PHE A 41 10.89 -30.65 -9.72
C PHE A 41 11.61 -31.04 -11.02
N LEU A 42 11.37 -30.29 -12.11
CA LEU A 42 11.92 -30.63 -13.43
C LEU A 42 13.37 -30.19 -13.60
N LEU A 43 13.68 -28.93 -13.25
CA LEU A 43 14.95 -28.27 -13.56
C LEU A 43 15.33 -27.23 -12.46
N PRO A 44 15.64 -27.69 -11.22
CA PRO A 44 15.81 -26.83 -10.05
C PRO A 44 16.94 -25.80 -10.12
N LYS A 45 17.90 -25.97 -11.04
CA LYS A 45 19.06 -25.07 -11.20
C LYS A 45 18.95 -24.11 -12.38
N TRP A 46 17.94 -24.27 -13.23
CA TRP A 46 17.86 -23.56 -14.52
C TRP A 46 16.77 -22.48 -14.53
N PHE A 47 15.82 -22.54 -13.61
CA PHE A 47 14.68 -21.62 -13.54
C PHE A 47 14.59 -20.90 -12.20
N THR A 48 15.70 -20.36 -11.71
CA THR A 48 15.70 -19.43 -10.57
C THR A 48 15.34 -18.04 -11.08
N ASN A 49 14.19 -17.50 -10.64
CA ASN A 49 13.77 -16.14 -10.95
C ASN A 49 13.91 -15.28 -9.68
N PHE A 50 14.80 -14.30 -9.74
CA PHE A 50 14.97 -13.30 -8.69
C PHE A 50 14.01 -12.14 -8.94
N ASN A 51 13.12 -11.91 -7.99
CA ASN A 51 12.10 -10.88 -8.06
C ASN A 51 12.48 -9.76 -7.10
N TRP A 52 12.84 -8.62 -7.68
CA TRP A 52 13.10 -7.41 -6.93
C TRP A 52 11.79 -6.67 -6.68
N ARG A 53 11.55 -6.29 -5.43
CA ARG A 53 10.40 -5.50 -5.03
C ARG A 53 10.83 -4.26 -4.28
N THR A 54 10.27 -3.13 -4.66
CA THR A 54 10.37 -1.89 -3.90
C THR A 54 9.12 -1.75 -3.05
N ASN A 55 9.29 -1.82 -1.74
CA ASN A 55 8.22 -1.73 -0.76
C ASN A 55 8.27 -0.38 -0.06
N GLN A 56 7.10 0.18 0.22
CA GLN A 56 6.96 1.43 0.93
C GLN A 56 5.82 1.32 1.94
N ALA A 57 6.13 1.62 3.20
CA ALA A 57 5.13 1.75 4.24
C ALA A 57 4.96 3.22 4.61
N LEU A 58 3.73 3.70 4.66
CA LEU A 58 3.38 5.07 5.04
C LEU A 58 2.31 5.05 6.13
N TYR A 59 2.68 5.52 7.32
CA TYR A 59 1.79 5.67 8.47
C TYR A 59 1.25 7.09 8.56
N TYR A 60 -0.06 7.21 8.65
CA TYR A 60 -0.82 8.43 8.86
C TYR A 60 -1.38 8.42 10.28
N SER A 61 -0.94 9.37 11.09
CA SER A 61 -1.42 9.50 12.47
C SER A 61 -2.84 10.07 12.53
N PRO A 62 -3.58 9.87 13.63
CA PRO A 62 -4.93 10.43 13.80
C PRO A 62 -4.97 11.96 13.61
N GLU A 63 -3.93 12.67 14.08
CA GLU A 63 -3.83 14.12 13.97
C GLU A 63 -3.64 14.57 12.50
N LEU A 64 -2.82 13.84 11.74
CA LEU A 64 -2.65 14.07 10.30
C LEU A 64 -3.94 13.77 9.55
N LEU A 65 -4.60 12.66 9.90
CA LEU A 65 -5.84 12.22 9.27
C LEU A 65 -6.98 13.22 9.46
N SER A 66 -7.09 13.82 10.64
CA SER A 66 -8.11 14.84 10.95
C SER A 66 -8.07 16.07 10.03
N LYS A 67 -6.88 16.40 9.50
CA LYS A 67 -6.65 17.52 8.58
C LYS A 67 -6.63 17.08 7.12
N SER A 68 -6.65 15.78 6.87
CA SER A 68 -6.52 15.18 5.54
C SER A 68 -7.88 14.87 4.93
N ASN A 69 -7.91 14.89 3.61
CA ASN A 69 -9.02 14.48 2.77
C ASN A 69 -8.48 13.52 1.69
N ALA A 70 -9.36 12.83 0.96
CA ALA A 70 -8.95 11.86 -0.06
C ALA A 70 -7.92 12.44 -1.04
N ARG A 71 -8.12 13.69 -1.48
CA ARG A 71 -7.18 14.36 -2.37
C ARG A 71 -5.82 14.66 -1.73
N SER A 72 -5.75 14.98 -0.43
CA SER A 72 -4.48 15.34 0.21
C SER A 72 -3.52 14.17 0.36
N ILE A 73 -3.99 12.92 0.21
CA ILE A 73 -3.12 11.73 0.19
C ILE A 73 -2.16 11.79 -0.98
N CYS A 74 -2.68 12.04 -2.19
CA CYS A 74 -1.88 12.11 -3.42
C CYS A 74 -1.45 13.52 -3.81
N PHE A 75 -2.19 14.53 -3.36
CA PHE A 75 -1.99 15.94 -3.70
C PHE A 75 -1.95 16.79 -2.43
N PRO A 76 -0.88 16.70 -1.62
CA PRO A 76 -0.75 17.47 -0.39
C PRO A 76 -0.68 18.97 -0.70
N ALA A 77 -1.42 19.78 0.06
CA ALA A 77 -1.45 21.24 -0.11
C ALA A 77 -0.12 21.93 0.24
N ASN A 78 0.69 21.30 1.09
CA ASN A 78 2.00 21.80 1.49
C ASN A 78 3.07 21.30 0.51
N GLY A 79 3.52 22.20 -0.36
CA GLY A 79 4.43 21.90 -1.47
C GLY A 79 5.68 21.11 -1.08
N GLY A 80 5.96 20.07 -1.89
CA GLY A 80 7.29 19.52 -2.17
C GLY A 80 7.98 18.62 -1.14
N ARG A 81 7.67 18.70 0.15
CA ARG A 81 8.41 17.93 1.19
C ARG A 81 7.62 16.83 1.89
N VAL A 82 6.33 16.69 1.60
CA VAL A 82 5.49 15.62 2.16
C VAL A 82 5.75 14.32 1.38
N LYS A 83 5.98 13.22 2.09
CA LYS A 83 6.07 11.89 1.46
C LYS A 83 4.70 11.50 0.90
N VAL A 84 4.65 11.24 -0.40
CA VAL A 84 3.44 10.80 -1.09
C VAL A 84 3.52 9.28 -1.35
N PRO A 85 2.40 8.54 -1.26
CA PRO A 85 2.33 7.15 -1.71
C PRO A 85 2.75 6.99 -3.17
N ARG A 86 3.51 5.94 -3.50
CA ARG A 86 3.93 5.65 -4.90
C ARG A 86 2.74 5.38 -5.79
N LEU A 87 1.68 4.79 -5.24
CA LEU A 87 0.43 4.53 -5.97
C LEU A 87 -0.12 5.82 -6.61
N CYS A 88 0.15 6.99 -6.04
CA CYS A 88 -0.33 8.26 -6.59
C CYS A 88 0.28 8.61 -7.96
N HIS A 89 1.39 7.96 -8.33
CA HIS A 89 2.01 8.07 -9.64
C HIS A 89 1.63 6.92 -10.58
N GLU A 90 0.83 5.97 -10.12
CA GLU A 90 0.47 4.79 -10.87
C GLU A 90 -0.92 4.93 -11.54
N LEU A 91 -0.96 4.60 -12.83
CA LEU A 91 -2.18 4.71 -13.64
C LEU A 91 -3.27 3.72 -13.23
N TRP A 92 -2.89 2.58 -12.64
CA TRP A 92 -3.81 1.51 -12.28
C TRP A 92 -4.71 1.84 -11.06
N THR A 93 -4.41 2.91 -10.33
CA THR A 93 -5.14 3.30 -9.11
C THR A 93 -6.60 3.71 -9.36
N ASN A 94 -6.97 3.93 -10.62
CA ASN A 94 -8.36 4.07 -11.05
C ASN A 94 -8.93 2.71 -11.47
N LEU A 95 -9.48 1.97 -10.50
CA LEU A 95 -9.99 0.61 -10.66
C LEU A 95 -11.25 0.55 -11.52
N ASP A 96 -12.05 1.62 -11.58
CA ASP A 96 -13.18 1.70 -12.51
C ASP A 96 -12.73 1.56 -13.98
N ARG A 97 -11.52 2.06 -14.30
CA ARG A 97 -10.92 1.96 -15.64
C ARG A 97 -9.93 0.82 -15.82
N SER A 98 -9.30 0.37 -14.73
CA SER A 98 -8.21 -0.61 -14.79
C SER A 98 -8.70 -2.06 -14.69
N CYS A 99 -9.88 -2.27 -14.10
CA CYS A 99 -10.43 -3.61 -13.92
C CYS A 99 -11.23 -4.08 -15.13
N ALA A 100 -11.36 -5.40 -15.26
CA ALA A 100 -12.12 -5.99 -16.36
C ALA A 100 -13.58 -5.49 -16.33
N PRO A 101 -14.24 -5.25 -17.49
CA PRO A 101 -15.62 -4.76 -17.52
C PRO A 101 -16.61 -5.63 -16.74
N ALA A 102 -16.34 -6.94 -16.67
CA ALA A 102 -17.14 -7.93 -15.95
C ALA A 102 -16.92 -7.93 -14.42
N ASP A 103 -15.82 -7.36 -13.93
CA ASP A 103 -15.53 -7.28 -12.49
C ASP A 103 -16.16 -6.03 -11.88
N THR A 104 -17.47 -6.11 -11.62
CA THR A 104 -18.23 -5.00 -11.03
C THR A 104 -17.76 -4.66 -9.62
N THR A 105 -17.28 -5.64 -8.87
CA THR A 105 -16.81 -5.46 -7.49
C THR A 105 -15.55 -4.61 -7.42
N SER A 106 -14.58 -4.90 -8.28
CA SER A 106 -13.33 -4.15 -8.31
C SER A 106 -13.54 -2.75 -8.91
N ARG A 107 -14.41 -2.62 -9.92
CA ARG A 107 -14.77 -1.32 -10.49
C ARG A 107 -15.52 -0.42 -9.50
N ALA A 108 -16.35 -0.99 -8.62
CA ALA A 108 -17.05 -0.24 -7.58
C ALA A 108 -16.10 0.45 -6.58
N ALA A 109 -14.86 -0.03 -6.44
CA ALA A 109 -13.85 0.65 -5.62
C ALA A 109 -13.35 1.96 -6.25
N GLY A 110 -13.55 2.20 -7.55
CA GLY A 110 -13.23 3.48 -8.19
C GLY A 110 -11.76 3.90 -8.00
N LEU A 111 -11.53 5.09 -7.45
CA LEU A 111 -10.18 5.58 -7.14
C LEU A 111 -9.71 5.04 -5.78
N LEU A 112 -8.58 4.34 -5.77
CA LEU A 112 -8.03 3.67 -4.59
C LEU A 112 -7.99 4.57 -3.33
N TYR A 113 -7.38 5.74 -3.43
CA TYR A 113 -7.24 6.65 -2.28
C TYR A 113 -8.57 7.26 -1.82
N VAL A 114 -9.57 7.35 -2.71
CA VAL A 114 -10.93 7.80 -2.36
C VAL A 114 -11.64 6.71 -1.58
N HIS A 115 -11.64 5.49 -2.12
CA HIS A 115 -12.26 4.33 -1.48
C HIS A 115 -11.63 4.02 -0.12
N THR A 116 -10.30 4.08 0.02
CA THR A 116 -9.64 3.94 1.33
C THR A 116 -10.11 5.01 2.33
N MET A 117 -10.31 6.26 1.91
CA MET A 117 -10.81 7.31 2.81
C MET A 117 -12.29 7.16 3.16
N GLU A 118 -13.10 6.64 2.25
CA GLU A 118 -14.50 6.29 2.53
C GLU A 118 -14.58 5.19 3.59
N ARG A 119 -13.77 4.14 3.47
CA ARG A 119 -13.67 3.08 4.48
C ARG A 119 -13.20 3.61 5.83
N LEU A 120 -12.18 4.46 5.83
CA LEU A 120 -11.68 5.11 7.04
C LEU A 120 -12.77 5.92 7.75
N ARG A 121 -13.55 6.70 7.00
CA ARG A 121 -14.70 7.43 7.55
C ARG A 121 -15.80 6.50 8.06
N GLY A 122 -16.04 5.39 7.39
CA GLY A 122 -16.96 4.35 7.86
C GLY A 122 -16.54 3.78 9.22
N ILE A 123 -15.24 3.54 9.40
CA ILE A 123 -14.67 3.06 10.68
C ILE A 123 -14.74 4.15 11.75
N GLN A 124 -14.41 5.40 11.42
CA GLN A 124 -14.54 6.54 12.34
C GLN A 124 -15.99 6.73 12.81
N ALA A 125 -16.96 6.57 11.91
CA ALA A 125 -18.38 6.64 12.25
C ALA A 125 -18.83 5.47 13.15
N ARG A 126 -18.24 4.28 12.95
CA ARG A 126 -18.52 3.09 13.78
C ARG A 126 -17.89 3.17 15.17
N PHE A 127 -16.72 3.82 15.29
CA PHE A 127 -15.96 3.95 16.54
C PHE A 127 -15.64 5.42 16.85
N PRO A 128 -16.62 6.26 17.23
CA PRO A 128 -16.42 7.71 17.39
C PRO A 128 -15.49 8.08 18.57
N ASN A 129 -15.41 7.22 19.58
CA ASN A 129 -14.55 7.44 20.76
C ASN A 129 -13.13 6.89 20.56
N ALA A 130 -12.88 6.14 19.49
CA ALA A 130 -11.58 5.54 19.22
C ALA A 130 -10.73 6.46 18.33
N THR A 131 -9.42 6.44 18.57
CA THR A 131 -8.45 7.06 17.67
C THR A 131 -8.19 6.15 16.48
N VAL A 132 -8.37 6.66 15.27
CA VAL A 132 -8.19 5.88 14.03
C VAL A 132 -6.89 6.29 13.35
N ASP A 133 -6.04 5.33 13.03
CA ASP A 133 -4.85 5.50 12.22
C ASP A 133 -4.93 4.69 10.91
N LEU A 134 -4.12 5.09 9.92
CA LEU A 134 -4.08 4.50 8.58
C LEU A 134 -2.65 4.21 8.19
N THR A 135 -2.40 3.01 7.68
CA THR A 135 -1.11 2.62 7.12
C THR A 135 -1.29 2.12 5.70
N PHE A 136 -0.55 2.70 4.75
CA PHE A 136 -0.38 2.14 3.42
C PHE A 136 0.86 1.24 3.42
N LEU A 137 0.72 0.04 2.87
CA LEU A 137 1.80 -0.89 2.57
C LEU A 137 1.79 -1.11 1.06
N GLU A 138 2.72 -0.50 0.37
CA GLU A 138 2.88 -0.59 -1.07
C GLU A 138 4.00 -1.57 -1.41
N SER A 139 3.78 -2.38 -2.42
CA SER A 139 4.79 -3.27 -3.02
C SER A 139 4.73 -3.13 -4.53
N GLN A 140 5.86 -2.80 -5.13
CA GLN A 140 6.02 -2.69 -6.57
C GLN A 140 7.13 -3.62 -7.04
N GLU A 141 6.78 -4.56 -7.91
CA GLU A 141 7.74 -5.46 -8.55
C GLU A 141 8.45 -4.74 -9.70
N ASP A 142 9.74 -5.03 -9.88
CA ASP A 142 10.46 -4.59 -11.07
C ASP A 142 9.90 -5.30 -12.31
N LEU A 143 10.01 -4.66 -13.48
CA LEU A 143 9.54 -5.25 -14.73
C LEU A 143 10.35 -6.52 -15.06
N GLN A 144 9.69 -7.67 -15.01
CA GLN A 144 10.28 -8.95 -15.41
C GLN A 144 10.09 -9.14 -16.90
N VAL A 145 11.19 -9.04 -17.64
CA VAL A 145 11.19 -9.17 -19.10
C VAL A 145 11.58 -10.60 -19.48
N SER A 146 10.65 -11.30 -20.11
CA SER A 146 10.89 -12.61 -20.72
C SER A 146 11.39 -12.41 -22.15
N ARG A 147 12.69 -12.65 -22.37
CA ARG A 147 13.36 -12.48 -23.68
C ARG A 147 13.47 -13.77 -24.51
N GLY A 148 12.89 -14.86 -24.05
CA GLY A 148 13.04 -16.20 -24.65
C GLY A 148 12.03 -16.58 -25.72
N GLY A 149 11.13 -15.67 -26.13
CA GLY A 149 10.04 -15.94 -27.09
C GLY A 149 10.21 -15.23 -28.44
N LEU A 150 9.25 -15.44 -29.34
CA LEU A 150 9.14 -14.72 -30.62
C LEU A 150 8.78 -13.23 -30.47
N SER A 151 8.47 -12.81 -29.24
CA SER A 151 8.03 -11.46 -28.85
C SER A 151 8.59 -11.12 -27.48
N PHE A 152 8.90 -9.85 -27.24
CA PHE A 152 9.22 -9.39 -25.89
C PHE A 152 7.94 -9.26 -25.07
N THR A 153 7.87 -10.05 -23.99
CA THR A 153 6.82 -9.90 -22.99
C THR A 153 7.44 -9.49 -21.67
N GLY A 154 6.77 -8.58 -20.99
CA GLY A 154 7.12 -8.10 -19.67
C GLY A 154 5.91 -8.20 -18.76
N PHE A 155 6.13 -8.52 -17.50
CA PHE A 155 5.09 -8.40 -16.50
C PHE A 155 5.58 -7.61 -15.30
N ARG A 156 4.68 -6.80 -14.74
CA ARG A 156 4.91 -6.01 -13.54
C ARG A 156 3.71 -6.15 -12.64
N ARG A 157 3.91 -6.61 -11.41
CA ARG A 157 2.86 -6.67 -10.40
C ARG A 157 3.01 -5.52 -9.43
N SER A 158 1.90 -5.00 -8.96
CA SER A 158 1.90 -3.98 -7.92
C SER A 158 0.73 -4.26 -7.00
N ASP A 159 0.96 -4.07 -5.72
CA ASP A 159 -0.03 -4.28 -4.70
C ASP A 159 0.06 -3.21 -3.62
N VAL A 160 -1.11 -2.82 -3.11
CA VAL A 160 -1.25 -1.87 -2.01
C VAL A 160 -2.19 -2.47 -0.99
N SER A 161 -1.70 -2.69 0.22
CA SER A 161 -2.55 -3.00 1.37
C SER A 161 -2.77 -1.74 2.19
N THR A 162 -3.99 -1.52 2.63
CA THR A 162 -4.33 -0.44 3.55
C THR A 162 -4.82 -1.04 4.84
N THR A 163 -4.10 -0.77 5.92
CA THR A 163 -4.50 -1.14 7.28
C THR A 163 -5.07 0.08 7.97
N ILE A 164 -6.36 0.05 8.29
CA ILE A 164 -7.03 1.05 9.13
C ILE A 164 -7.21 0.42 10.50
N ARG A 165 -6.72 1.08 11.53
CA ARG A 165 -6.78 0.55 12.89
C ARG A 165 -7.44 1.59 13.81
N ALA A 166 -8.37 1.11 14.62
CA ALA A 166 -9.01 1.90 15.67
C ALA A 166 -8.44 1.48 17.02
N ARG A 167 -8.05 2.47 17.82
CA ARG A 167 -7.46 2.29 19.14
C ARG A 167 -8.22 3.07 20.19
N ASP A 168 -8.52 2.41 21.29
CA ASP A 168 -8.97 3.09 22.50
C ASP A 168 -7.74 3.51 23.29
N CYS A 169 -7.61 4.80 23.54
CA CYS A 169 -6.44 5.37 24.23
C CYS A 169 -6.91 6.00 25.53
N ILE A 170 -6.48 5.41 26.64
CA ILE A 170 -6.75 5.94 27.96
C ILE A 170 -5.56 6.82 28.36
N ASP A 171 -5.81 8.12 28.46
CA ASP A 171 -4.85 9.08 29.00
C ASP A 171 -4.84 8.94 30.53
N SER A 172 -3.97 8.08 31.06
CA SER A 172 -3.65 8.07 32.49
C SER A 172 -2.56 9.10 32.78
N SER A 173 -2.59 9.71 33.96
CA SER A 173 -1.75 10.87 34.34
C SER A 173 -0.25 10.72 34.15
N ASN A 174 0.27 9.49 33.94
CA ASN A 174 1.69 9.22 33.70
C ASN A 174 1.98 8.40 32.43
N ALA A 175 0.97 7.86 31.73
CA ALA A 175 1.16 7.05 30.53
C ALA A 175 -0.10 7.02 29.65
N LYS A 176 0.08 7.22 28.34
CA LYS A 176 -0.96 6.97 27.34
C LYS A 176 -0.93 5.50 26.95
N THR A 177 -1.88 4.72 27.46
CA THR A 177 -2.03 3.31 27.11
C THR A 177 -3.08 3.22 26.02
N CYS A 178 -2.68 2.77 24.83
CA CYS A 178 -3.58 2.56 23.71
C CYS A 178 -3.73 1.07 23.42
N GLU A 179 -4.97 0.59 23.35
CA GLU A 179 -5.30 -0.77 22.96
C GLU A 179 -6.00 -0.77 21.59
N THR A 180 -5.60 -1.70 20.73
CA THR A 180 -6.23 -1.87 19.41
C THR A 180 -7.57 -2.58 19.57
N VAL A 181 -8.66 -1.87 19.30
CA VAL A 181 -10.03 -2.42 19.41
C VAL A 181 -10.54 -2.97 18.07
N PHE A 182 -10.02 -2.48 16.94
CA PHE A 182 -10.43 -2.93 15.63
C PHE A 182 -9.31 -2.72 14.59
N VAL A 183 -9.20 -3.66 13.66
CA VAL A 183 -8.30 -3.56 12.50
C VAL A 183 -9.06 -3.99 11.25
N GLU A 184 -9.05 -3.14 10.24
CA GLU A 184 -9.44 -3.49 8.88
C GLU A 184 -8.20 -3.50 8.00
N ASP A 185 -8.03 -4.56 7.22
CA ASP A 185 -7.03 -4.64 6.17
C ASP A 185 -7.76 -4.82 4.84
N TYR A 186 -7.37 -4.03 3.84
CA TYR A 186 -7.94 -4.10 2.50
C TYR A 186 -6.81 -4.05 1.47
N ARG A 187 -6.84 -4.99 0.52
CA ARG A 187 -5.78 -5.17 -0.46
C ARG A 187 -6.26 -4.85 -1.87
N TYR A 188 -5.47 -4.04 -2.55
CA TYR A 188 -5.60 -3.73 -3.97
C TYR A 188 -4.46 -4.42 -4.71
N GLU A 189 -4.77 -5.20 -5.73
CA GLU A 189 -3.79 -5.95 -6.51
C GLU A 189 -3.95 -5.60 -8.00
N THR A 190 -2.82 -5.49 -8.68
CA THR A 190 -2.81 -5.30 -10.13
C THR A 190 -1.63 -6.04 -10.77
N GLY A 191 -1.82 -6.42 -12.03
CA GLY A 191 -0.79 -6.95 -12.89
C GLY A 191 -0.84 -6.23 -14.23
N MET A 192 0.28 -5.65 -14.64
CA MET A 192 0.46 -5.08 -15.96
C MET A 192 1.26 -6.07 -16.82
N LEU A 193 0.72 -6.38 -18.00
CA LEU A 193 1.42 -7.09 -19.05
C LEU A 193 1.85 -6.09 -20.12
N VAL A 194 3.13 -6.13 -20.47
CA VAL A 194 3.73 -5.34 -21.55
C VAL A 194 4.12 -6.31 -22.65
N SER A 195 3.72 -6.02 -23.88
CA SER A 195 4.15 -6.79 -25.05
C SER A 195 4.42 -5.86 -26.22
N ASP A 196 5.41 -6.23 -27.04
CA ASP A 196 5.69 -5.61 -28.33
C ASP A 196 4.79 -6.13 -29.47
N VAL A 197 3.95 -7.14 -29.21
CA VAL A 197 2.97 -7.64 -30.17
C VAL A 197 1.86 -6.60 -30.34
N ILE A 198 1.89 -5.90 -31.46
CA ILE A 198 0.78 -5.03 -31.88
C ILE A 198 -0.35 -5.96 -32.35
N GLN A 199 -1.45 -6.01 -31.59
CA GLN A 199 -2.67 -6.68 -32.02
C GLN A 199 -3.25 -5.89 -33.21
N TRP A 200 -3.24 -6.51 -34.39
CA TRP A 200 -3.84 -6.02 -35.63
C TRP A 200 -5.27 -6.56 -35.79
#